data_AF-E7C7E2-F1
#
_entry.id   AF-E7C7E2-F1
#
_cell.length_a   1.000
_cell.length_b   1.000
_cell.length_c   1.000
_cell.angle_alpha   90.00
_cell.angle_beta   90.00
_cell.angle_gamma   90.00
#
_symmetry.space_group_name_H-M   'P 1'
#
loop_
_entity.id
_entity.type
_entity.pdbx_description
1 polymer ?
#
loop_
_entity_poly.entity_id
_entity_poly.type
_entity_poly.pdbx_seq_one_letter_code
_entity_poly.pdbx_strand_id
1 'polypeptide(L)' 'MKAGLPNEDAPGVYDALPFLIANTKQVMGLEELPEEPFINTAGLNVVVLGGGDTAMDCVRTALRHGASTVTALIVWMS' A
#
# COMPACT_ATOMS: atom_id res chain seq x y z
N MET A 1 11.46 3.75 6.95
CA MET A 1 12.35 2.57 7.13
C MET A 1 12.21 1.75 5.87
N LYS A 2 13.31 1.46 5.18
CA LYS A 2 13.31 0.67 3.94
C LYS A 2 13.68 -0.78 4.25
N ALA A 3 13.16 -1.71 3.46
CA ALA A 3 13.38 -3.14 3.67
C ALA A 3 14.75 -3.61 3.16
N GLY A 4 15.40 -2.85 2.26
CA GLY A 4 16.70 -3.20 1.70
C GLY A 4 16.62 -4.39 0.75
N LEU A 5 15.47 -4.54 0.08
CA LEU A 5 15.22 -5.67 -0.82
C LEU A 5 15.60 -5.30 -2.26
N PRO A 6 16.09 -6.25 -3.07
CA PRO A 6 16.27 -6.04 -4.49
C PRO A 6 14.95 -5.59 -5.13
N ASN A 7 15.00 -4.58 -5.99
CA ASN A 7 13.85 -3.99 -6.69
C ASN A 7 12.81 -3.29 -5.81
N GLU A 8 13.19 -2.76 -4.63
CA GLU A 8 12.24 -2.01 -3.78
C GLU A 8 11.74 -0.69 -4.40
N ASP A 9 12.46 -0.15 -5.38
CA ASP A 9 12.08 1.07 -6.12
C ASP A 9 11.45 0.77 -7.50
N ALA A 10 11.13 -0.49 -7.77
CA ALA A 10 10.51 -0.86 -9.05
C ALA A 10 9.10 -0.26 -9.18
N PRO A 11 8.65 0.05 -10.41
CA PRO A 11 7.29 0.51 -10.65
C PRO A 11 6.25 -0.47 -10.08
N GLY A 12 5.31 0.03 -9.28
CA GLY A 12 4.29 -0.78 -8.61
C GLY A 12 4.66 -1.21 -7.18
N VAL A 13 5.88 -0.91 -6.70
CA VAL A 13 6.27 -1.08 -5.30
C VAL A 13 6.12 0.27 -4.59
N TYR A 14 5.33 0.29 -3.52
CA TYR A 14 5.02 1.51 -2.78
C TYR A 14 5.21 1.29 -1.28
N ASP A 15 5.74 2.30 -0.61
CA ASP A 15 5.82 2.31 0.85
C ASP A 15 4.41 2.46 1.44
N ALA A 16 4.16 1.75 2.54
CA ALA A 16 2.83 1.70 3.17
C ALA A 16 2.34 3.07 3.67
N LEU A 17 3.22 3.86 4.29
CA LEU A 17 2.82 5.14 4.89
C LEU A 17 2.42 6.18 3.84
N PRO A 18 3.22 6.47 2.79
CA PRO A 18 2.78 7.34 1.69
C PRO A 18 1.47 6.88 1.05
N PHE A 19 1.30 5.57 0.82
CA PHE A 19 0.04 5.03 0.30
C PHE A 19 -1.15 5.37 1.21
N LEU A 20 -1.03 5.18 2.53
CA LEU A 20 -2.13 5.47 3.47
C LEU A 20 -2.41 6.96 3.62
N ILE A 21 -1.38 7.82 3.59
CA ILE A 21 -1.58 9.27 3.65
C ILE A 21 -2.30 9.77 2.39
N ALA A 22 -1.86 9.34 1.20
CA ALA A 22 -2.49 9.70 -0.06
C ALA A 22 -3.99 9.32 -0.09
N ASN A 23 -4.31 8.13 0.42
CA ASN A 23 -5.69 7.66 0.59
C ASN A 23 -6.51 8.54 1.53
N THR A 24 -5.94 8.90 2.68
CA THR A 24 -6.62 9.75 3.66
C THR A 24 -6.91 11.13 3.06
N LYS A 25 -5.93 11.71 2.35
CA LYS A 25 -6.10 12.99 1.65
C LYS A 25 -7.18 12.94 0.59
N GLN A 26 -7.20 11.89 -0.22
CA GLN A 26 -8.23 11.69 -1.25
C GLN A 26 -9.64 11.65 -0.62
N VAL A 27 -9.82 10.93 0.49
CA VAL A 27 -11.10 10.87 1.22
C VAL A 27 -11.49 12.24 1.80
N MET A 28 -10.51 13.01 2.26
CA MET A 28 -10.72 14.36 2.79
C MET A 28 -10.87 15.45 1.70
N GLY A 29 -10.67 15.11 0.43
CA GLY A 29 -10.68 16.07 -0.69
C GLY A 29 -9.51 17.05 -0.68
N LEU A 30 -8.37 16.67 -0.08
CA LEU A 30 -7.14 17.46 -0.05
C LEU A 30 -6.31 17.23 -1.32
N GLU A 31 -5.44 18.19 -1.66
CA GLU A 31 -4.55 18.10 -2.81
C GLU A 31 -3.54 16.94 -2.70
N GLU A 32 -3.29 16.30 -3.83
CA GLU A 32 -2.28 15.26 -3.99
C GLU A 32 -0.88 15.89 -3.99
N LEU A 33 0.08 15.22 -3.35
CA LEU A 33 1.47 15.63 -3.34
C LEU A 33 2.35 14.68 -4.16
N PRO A 34 3.37 15.18 -4.88
CA PRO A 34 4.28 14.35 -5.65
C PRO A 34 4.98 13.25 -4.84
N GLU A 35 5.24 13.49 -3.55
CA GLU A 35 5.94 12.57 -2.66
C GLU A 35 5.05 11.40 -2.17
N GLU A 36 3.73 11.52 -2.29
CA GLU A 36 2.73 10.55 -1.84
C GLU A 36 1.58 10.45 -2.86
N PRO A 37 1.87 9.92 -4.07
CA PRO A 37 0.89 9.85 -5.12
C PRO A 37 -0.29 8.94 -4.73
N PHE A 38 -1.49 9.31 -5.16
CA PHE A 38 -2.67 8.51 -4.97
C PHE A 38 -2.63 7.29 -5.89
N ILE A 39 -2.63 6.10 -5.28
CA ILE A 39 -2.62 4.83 -5.99
C ILE A 39 -4.00 4.19 -5.93
N ASN A 40 -4.70 4.21 -7.06
CA ASN A 40 -5.94 3.47 -7.21
C ASN A 40 -5.64 1.98 -7.45
N THR A 41 -6.10 1.13 -6.55
CA THR A 41 -5.90 -0.32 -6.63
C THR A 41 -7.10 -1.08 -7.21
N ALA A 42 -8.12 -0.39 -7.71
CA ALA A 42 -9.30 -0.99 -8.32
C ALA A 42 -8.91 -1.94 -9.47
N GLY A 43 -9.43 -3.18 -9.42
CA GLY A 43 -9.14 -4.19 -10.45
C GLY A 43 -7.72 -4.77 -10.44
N LEU A 44 -6.87 -4.39 -9.47
CA LEU A 44 -5.49 -4.90 -9.38
C LEU A 44 -5.39 -6.10 -8.45
N ASN A 45 -4.35 -6.91 -8.66
CA ASN A 45 -3.89 -7.91 -7.71
C ASN A 45 -2.85 -7.27 -6.80
N VAL A 46 -3.19 -7.08 -5.52
CA VAL A 46 -2.36 -6.36 -4.55
C VAL A 46 -1.71 -7.35 -3.59
N VAL A 47 -0.41 -7.17 -3.35
CA VAL A 47 0.33 -7.90 -2.31
C VAL A 47 0.83 -6.90 -1.27
N VAL A 48 0.52 -7.16 0.00
CA VAL A 48 1.01 -6.38 1.14
C VAL A 48 2.04 -7.22 1.89
N LEU A 49 3.27 -6.71 2.00
CA LEU A 49 4.36 -7.34 2.73
C LEU A 49 4.40 -6.79 4.17
N GLY A 50 4.11 -7.64 5.16
CA GLY A 50 4.09 -7.27 6.57
C GLY A 50 2.88 -7.81 7.32
N GLY A 51 2.98 -7.88 8.66
CA GLY A 51 1.96 -8.48 9.52
C GLY A 51 1.43 -7.60 10.65
N GLY A 52 1.85 -6.33 10.73
CA GLY A 52 1.38 -5.38 11.76
C GLY A 52 0.12 -4.61 11.34
N ASP A 53 -0.34 -3.70 12.21
CA ASP A 53 -1.55 -2.90 11.98
C ASP A 53 -1.48 -2.08 10.69
N THR A 54 -0.33 -1.47 10.39
CA THR A 54 -0.11 -0.72 9.14
C THR A 54 -0.33 -1.60 7.91
N ALA A 55 0.10 -2.87 7.95
CA ALA A 55 -0.13 -3.80 6.84
C ALA A 55 -1.63 -4.10 6.70
N MET A 56 -2.34 -4.31 7.82
CA MET A 56 -3.79 -4.52 7.81
C MET A 56 -4.57 -3.30 7.33
N ASP A 57 -4.09 -2.08 7.61
CA ASP A 57 -4.65 -0.86 7.04
C ASP A 57 -4.47 -0.81 5.52
N CYS A 58 -3.29 -1.15 5.00
CA CYS A 58 -3.07 -1.24 3.55
C CYS A 58 -4.00 -2.27 2.90
N VAL A 59 -4.17 -3.45 3.51
CA VAL A 59 -5.07 -4.50 3.02
C VAL A 59 -6.51 -3.98 2.96
N ARG A 60 -7.00 -3.37 4.05
CA ARG A 60 -8.38 -2.85 4.10
C ARG A 60 -8.61 -1.72 3.10
N THR A 61 -7.63 -0.84 2.92
CA THR A 61 -7.69 0.25 1.94
C THR A 61 -7.75 -0.31 0.51
N ALA A 62 -6.89 -1.27 0.17
CA ALA A 62 -6.90 -1.90 -1.15
C ALA A 62 -8.22 -2.64 -1.45
N LEU A 63 -8.80 -3.30 -0.44
CA LEU A 63 -10.13 -3.93 -0.56
C LEU A 63 -11.23 -2.88 -0.81
N ARG A 64 -11.20 -1.75 -0.10
CA ARG A 64 -12.20 -0.66 -0.27
C ARG A 64 -12.13 0.00 -1.64
N HIS A 65 -10.96 0.04 -2.26
CA HIS A 65 -10.81 0.46 -3.66
C HIS A 65 -11.41 -0.51 -4.68
N GLY A 66 -11.73 -1.75 -4.28
CA GLY A 66 -12.19 -2.78 -5.21
C GLY A 66 -11.04 -3.48 -5.94
N ALA A 67 -9.91 -3.71 -5.27
CA ALA A 67 -8.87 -4.61 -5.77
C ALA A 67 -9.45 -6.00 -6.08
N SER A 68 -9.00 -6.61 -7.18
CA SER A 68 -9.48 -7.94 -7.60
C SER A 68 -9.06 -9.03 -6.62
N THR A 69 -7.82 -8.95 -6.13
CA THR A 69 -7.31 -9.81 -5.08
C THR A 69 -6.39 -9.02 -4.17
N VAL A 70 -6.38 -9.35 -2.87
CA VAL A 70 -5.48 -8.75 -1.89
C VAL A 70 -4.86 -9.86 -1.06
N THR A 71 -3.54 -9.99 -1.10
CA THR A 71 -2.78 -11.01 -0.36
C THR A 71 -1.89 -10.34 0.67
N ALA A 72 -2.02 -10.72 1.95
CA ALA A 72 -1.09 -10.32 3.00
C ALA A 72 -0.03 -11.41 3.18
N LEU A 73 1.25 -11.05 3.06
CA LEU A 73 2.36 -11.97 3.22
C LEU A 73 3.19 -11.58 4.45
N ILE A 74 3.27 -12.52 5.40
CA ILE A 74 4.01 -12.38 6.65
C ILE A 74 5.13 -13.41 6.63
N VAL A 75 6.38 -12.95 6.72
CA VAL A 75 7.54 -13.83 6.80
C VAL A 75 7.90 -14.04 8.27
N TRP A 76 7.81 -15.27 8.74
CA TRP A 76 8.32 -15.68 10.05
C TRP A 76 9.69 -16.32 9.85
N MET A 77 10.71 -15.78 10.51
CA MET A 77 12.03 -16.41 10.60
C MET A 77 12.08 -17.18 11.92
N SER A 78 12.28 -18.51 11.85
CA SER A 78 12.53 -19.39 12.99
C SER A 78 14.00 -19.45 13.34
#